data_AF-A0A0K1MV82-F1
#
_entry.id   AF-A0A0K1MV82-F1
#
_cell.length_a   1.000
_cell.length_b   1.000
_cell.length_c   1.000
_cell.angle_alpha   90.00
_cell.angle_beta   90.00
_cell.angle_gamma   90.00
#
_symmetry.space_group_name_H-M   'P 1'
#
loop_
_entity.id
_entity.type
_entity.pdbx_description
1 polymer ?
#
loop_
_entity_poly.entity_id
_entity_poly.type
_entity_poly.pdbx_seq_one_letter_code
_entity_poly.pdbx_strand_id
1 'polypeptide(L)'
;MKADEPDDLRLNPKQFANLVVESHQVPDDKDPETIVKRKLTLYLTAYYLAERFNELQQTTLSHAPSRKNYQELLKKLEEERFQDW
;
A
#
# COMPACT_ATOMS: atom_id res chain seq x y z
N MET A 1 8.85 -19.48 -26.66
CA MET A 1 7.98 -18.48 -26.02
C MET A 1 8.43 -18.38 -24.58
N LYS A 2 9.02 -17.26 -24.15
CA LYS A 2 9.17 -17.02 -22.72
C LYS A 2 7.74 -16.80 -22.21
N ALA A 3 7.32 -17.58 -21.22
CA ALA A 3 6.12 -17.22 -20.46
C ALA A 3 6.39 -15.82 -19.92
N ASP A 4 5.49 -14.87 -20.19
CA ASP A 4 5.54 -13.55 -19.55
C ASP A 4 5.63 -13.80 -18.04
N GLU A 5 6.69 -13.26 -17.42
CA GLU A 5 6.83 -13.35 -15.98
C GLU A 5 5.56 -12.75 -15.35
N PRO A 6 5.02 -13.37 -14.28
CA PRO A 6 3.84 -12.84 -13.60
C PRO A 6 4.06 -11.35 -13.31
N ASP A 7 3.11 -10.50 -13.73
CA ASP A 7 3.17 -9.06 -13.50
C ASP A 7 3.53 -8.78 -12.03
N ASP A 8 4.74 -8.26 -11.82
CA ASP A 8 5.25 -7.95 -10.49
C ASP A 8 4.61 -6.65 -10.02
N LEU A 9 3.54 -6.78 -9.24
CA LEU A 9 2.79 -5.66 -8.71
C LEU A 9 3.38 -5.07 -7.43
N ARG A 10 4.59 -5.48 -7.01
CA ARG A 10 5.20 -4.96 -5.79
C ARG A 10 5.36 -3.45 -5.87
N LEU A 11 4.91 -2.78 -4.81
CA LEU A 11 5.08 -1.36 -4.61
C LEU A 11 6.50 -1.08 -4.12
N ASN A 12 7.06 0.06 -4.51
CA ASN A 12 8.12 0.67 -3.73
C ASN A 12 7.48 1.39 -2.53
N PRO A 13 7.68 0.94 -1.28
CA PRO A 13 6.94 1.47 -0.13
C PRO A 13 7.18 2.95 0.11
N LYS A 14 8.44 3.40 -0.08
CA LYS A 14 8.81 4.79 0.09
C LYS A 14 8.16 5.69 -0.96
N GLN A 15 8.16 5.27 -2.22
CA GLN A 15 7.51 6.03 -3.30
C GLN A 15 6.00 6.09 -3.10
N PHE A 16 5.37 4.97 -2.70
CA PHE A 16 3.94 4.94 -2.39
C PHE A 16 3.59 5.85 -1.21
N ALA A 17 4.36 5.79 -0.12
CA ALA A 17 4.16 6.66 1.04
C ALA A 17 4.30 8.15 0.70
N ASN A 18 5.30 8.52 -0.09
CA ASN A 18 5.46 9.90 -0.58
C ASN A 18 4.24 10.34 -1.40
N LEU A 19 3.78 9.52 -2.35
CA LEU A 19 2.60 9.81 -3.18
C LEU A 19 1.34 10.06 -2.33
N VAL A 20 1.13 9.25 -1.29
CA VAL A 20 -0.02 9.39 -0.38
C VAL A 20 0.08 10.69 0.43
N VAL A 21 1.25 11.03 0.94
CA VAL A 21 1.45 12.27 1.72
C VAL A 21 1.34 13.52 0.86
N GLU A 22 1.82 13.47 -0.38
CA GLU A 22 1.75 14.58 -1.34
C GLU A 22 0.32 14.84 -1.82
N SER A 23 -0.48 13.78 -2.00
CA SER A 23 -1.89 13.89 -2.41
C SER A 23 -2.83 14.31 -1.27
N HIS A 24 -2.41 14.18 -0.01
CA HIS A 24 -3.21 14.58 1.14
C HIS A 24 -3.14 16.09 1.38
N GLN A 25 -4.24 16.79 1.06
CA GLN A 25 -4.42 18.20 1.41
C GLN A 25 -4.59 18.34 2.93
N VAL A 26 -3.83 19.27 3.54
CA VAL A 26 -3.97 19.62 4.96
C VAL A 26 -4.56 21.02 5.03
N PRO A 27 -5.62 21.25 5.83
CA PRO A 27 -6.14 22.59 6.09
C PRO A 27 -5.06 23.54 6.65
N ASP A 28 -5.05 24.78 6.17
CA ASP A 28 -4.09 25.84 6.55
C ASP A 28 -4.39 26.48 7.92
N ASP A 29 -5.49 26.10 8.57
CA ASP A 29 -5.93 26.63 9.87
C ASP A 29 -5.29 25.94 11.08
N LYS A 30 -4.43 24.94 10.85
CA LYS A 30 -3.73 24.19 11.90
C LYS A 30 -2.33 24.71 12.15
N ASP A 31 -1.83 24.52 13.38
CA ASP A 31 -0.45 24.84 13.71
C ASP A 31 0.54 23.92 12.95
N PRO A 32 1.76 24.38 12.66
CA PRO A 32 2.73 23.61 11.88
C PRO A 32 3.09 22.24 12.48
N GLU A 33 3.14 22.12 13.81
CA GLU A 33 3.49 20.86 14.48
C GLU A 33 2.39 19.81 14.25
N THR A 34 1.12 20.20 14.39
CA THR A 34 -0.02 19.32 14.09
C THR A 34 -0.05 18.88 12.63
N ILE A 35 0.25 19.79 11.69
CA ILE A 35 0.34 19.48 10.25
C ILE A 35 1.42 18.43 9.99
N VAL A 36 2.63 18.66 10.52
CA VAL A 36 3.77 17.76 10.34
C VAL A 36 3.49 16.40 10.97
N LYS A 37 2.98 16.33 12.20
CA LYS A 37 2.59 15.07 12.85
C LYS A 37 1.61 14.28 12.00
N ARG A 38 0.57 14.92 11.47
CA ARG A 38 -0.42 14.25 10.61
C ARG A 38 0.22 13.68 9.33
N LYS A 39 1.11 14.43 8.68
CA LYS A 39 1.83 13.96 7.49
C LYS A 39 2.78 12.79 7.81
N LEU A 40 3.49 12.86 8.94
CA LEU A 40 4.37 11.77 9.40
C LEU A 40 3.59 10.50 9.71
N THR A 41 2.46 10.62 10.40
CA THR A 41 1.57 9.48 10.67
C THR A 41 1.11 8.86 9.35
N LEU A 42 0.60 9.67 8.42
CA LEU A 42 0.16 9.18 7.12
C LEU A 42 1.27 8.51 6.32
N TYR A 43 2.48 9.08 6.33
CA TYR A 43 3.66 8.49 5.70
C TYR A 43 3.95 7.09 6.25
N LEU A 44 4.06 6.97 7.57
CA LEU A 44 4.42 5.71 8.23
C LEU A 44 3.34 4.65 8.01
N THR A 45 2.06 5.03 8.09
CA THR A 45 0.94 4.14 7.78
C THR A 45 1.01 3.67 6.33
N ALA A 46 1.14 4.57 5.36
CA ALA A 46 1.19 4.21 3.94
C ALA A 46 2.40 3.33 3.60
N TYR A 47 3.57 3.62 4.19
CA TYR A 47 4.77 2.80 4.05
C TYR A 47 4.51 1.37 4.54
N TYR A 48 3.97 1.23 5.76
CA TYR A 48 3.69 -0.06 6.36
C TYR A 48 2.67 -0.86 5.53
N LEU A 49 1.60 -0.20 5.07
CA LEU A 49 0.59 -0.83 4.22
C LEU A 49 1.17 -1.33 2.90
N ALA A 50 2.10 -0.60 2.29
CA ALA A 50 2.75 -1.03 1.06
C ALA A 50 3.63 -2.27 1.26
N GLU A 51 4.36 -2.35 2.38
CA GLU A 51 5.13 -3.56 2.74
C GLU A 51 4.20 -4.76 2.95
N ARG A 52 3.10 -4.59 3.69
CA ARG A 52 2.09 -5.64 3.90
C ARG A 52 1.43 -6.09 2.61
N PHE A 53 1.12 -5.14 1.72
CA PHE A 53 0.61 -5.44 0.39
C PHE A 53 1.62 -6.29 -0.40
N ASN A 54 2.91 -5.96 -0.36
CA ASN A 54 3.95 -6.72 -1.06
C ASN A 54 4.05 -8.17 -0.55
N GLU A 55 3.92 -8.39 0.77
CA GLU A 55 3.86 -9.73 1.36
C GLU A 55 2.62 -10.52 0.88
N LEU A 56 1.45 -9.88 0.86
CA LEU A 56 0.19 -10.47 0.39
C LEU A 56 0.24 -10.80 -1.11
N GLN A 57 0.80 -9.90 -1.91
CA GLN A 57 1.01 -10.10 -3.33
C GLN A 57 1.95 -11.28 -3.57
N GLN A 58 3.09 -11.34 -2.87
CA GLN A 58 4.05 -12.42 -3.02
C GLN A 58 3.45 -13.79 -2.67
N THR A 59 2.61 -13.87 -1.63
CA THR A 59 1.95 -15.13 -1.24
C THR A 59 0.86 -15.53 -2.22
N THR A 60 0.07 -14.57 -2.74
CA THR A 60 -1.15 -14.83 -3.51
C THR A 60 -0.90 -14.92 -5.03
N LEU A 61 0.07 -14.18 -5.55
CA LEU A 61 0.45 -14.13 -6.98
C LEU A 61 1.78 -14.84 -7.27
N SER A 62 2.29 -15.66 -6.34
CA SER A 62 3.51 -16.47 -6.53
C SER A 62 3.46 -17.42 -7.74
N HIS A 63 2.27 -17.75 -8.22
CA HIS A 63 2.01 -18.57 -9.40
C HIS A 63 1.35 -17.71 -10.48
N ALA A 64 1.47 -18.13 -11.75
CA ALA A 64 0.98 -17.41 -12.93
C ALA A 64 -0.32 -16.62 -12.65
N PRO A 65 -0.35 -15.30 -12.91
CA PRO A 65 -1.42 -14.45 -12.44
C PRO A 65 -2.73 -14.91 -13.09
N SER A 66 -3.72 -15.22 -12.26
CA SER A 66 -5.05 -15.60 -12.72
C SER A 66 -6.08 -14.65 -12.15
N ARG A 67 -7.20 -14.48 -12.85
CA ARG A 67 -8.33 -13.69 -12.35
C ARG A 67 -8.75 -14.12 -10.94
N LYS A 68 -8.65 -15.41 -10.63
CA LYS A 68 -8.95 -15.97 -9.30
C LYS A 68 -7.96 -15.44 -8.25
N ASN A 69 -6.66 -15.48 -8.54
CA ASN A 69 -5.63 -15.01 -7.60
C ASN A 69 -5.76 -13.50 -7.34
N TYR A 70 -6.16 -12.71 -8.34
CA TYR A 70 -6.49 -11.28 -8.15
C TYR A 70 -7.70 -11.06 -7.25
N GLN A 71 -8.77 -11.82 -7.44
CA GLN A 71 -9.96 -11.75 -6.57
C GLN A 71 -9.63 -12.16 -5.13
N GLU A 72 -8.77 -13.18 -4.95
CA GLU A 72 -8.28 -13.59 -3.62
C GLU A 72 -7.43 -12.49 -2.97
N LEU A 73 -6.56 -11.81 -3.72
CA LEU A 73 -5.76 -10.71 -3.20
C LEU A 73 -6.65 -9.53 -2.75
N LEU A 74 -7.63 -9.14 -3.56
CA LEU A 74 -8.59 -8.08 -3.20
C LEU A 74 -9.36 -8.44 -1.93
N LYS A 75 -9.85 -9.68 -1.83
CA LYS A 75 -10.56 -10.15 -0.66
C LYS A 75 -9.68 -10.10 0.60
N LYS A 76 -8.42 -10.53 0.52
CA LYS A 76 -7.49 -10.45 1.66
C LYS A 76 -7.21 -9.01 2.09
N LEU A 77 -7.12 -8.07 1.14
CA LEU A 77 -6.94 -6.65 1.45
C LEU A 77 -8.16 -6.04 2.16
N GLU A 78 -9.37 -6.51 1.84
CA GLU A 78 -10.59 -6.08 2.54
C GLU A 78 -10.71 -6.71 3.95
N GLU A 79 -10.25 -7.95 4.10
CA GLU A 79 -10.31 -8.71 5.37
C GLU A 79 -9.20 -8.30 6.36
N GLU A 80 -8.01 -7.94 5.90
CA GLU A 80 -6.97 -7.33 6.74
C GLU A 80 -7.40 -5.92 7.15
N ARG A 81 -8.15 -5.81 8.25
CA ARG A 81 -8.35 -4.52 8.92
C ARG A 81 -6.98 -4.04 9.42
N PHE A 82 -6.38 -3.08 8.72
CA PHE A 82 -5.15 -2.40 9.16
C PHE A 82 -5.38 -1.40 10.31
N GLN A 83 -6.35 -1.68 11.19
CA GLN A 83 -6.92 -0.71 12.12
C GLN A 83 -6.28 -0.68 13.52
N ASP A 84 -5.23 -1.45 13.78
CA ASP A 84 -4.61 -1.47 15.11
C ASP A 84 -3.36 -0.58 15.15
N TRP A 85 -3.57 0.74 15.30
CA TRP A 85 -2.57 1.67 15.86
C TRP A 85 -3.24 2.86 16.55
#